data_AF-A0A1S6H416-F1
#
_entry.id   AF-A0A1S6H416-F1
#
_cell.length_a   1.000
_cell.length_b   1.000
_cell.length_c   1.000
_cell.angle_alpha   90.00
_cell.angle_beta   90.00
_cell.angle_gamma   90.00
#
_symmetry.space_group_name_H-M   'P 1'
#
loop_
_entity.id
_entity.type
_entity.pdbx_description
1 polymer ?
#
loop_
_entity_poly.entity_id
_entity_poly.type
_entity_poly.pdbx_seq_one_letter_code
_entity_poly.pdbx_strand_id
1 'polypeptide(L)'
;MVGKKLVMFQNGQLSREKKVLSEIQYLEEWKHLTVKNIKRHGYVALVTIIRFYVQSSNLLKNKYQEAKIKIKNMRDKKLNGNPAQKQEISNFLKIISEYKHKIRQIKHRIKEEESNH
;
A
#
# COMPACT_ATOMS: atom_id res chain seq x y z
N MET A 1 6.24 -75.12 -8.68
CA MET A 1 6.76 -73.73 -8.60
C MET A 1 5.79 -72.73 -7.94
N VAL A 2 4.72 -73.15 -7.24
CA VAL A 2 3.69 -72.25 -6.67
C VAL A 2 4.08 -71.71 -5.28
N GLY A 3 4.81 -72.48 -4.47
CA GLY A 3 5.21 -72.07 -3.11
C GLY A 3 6.15 -70.85 -3.04
N LYS A 4 7.02 -70.65 -4.05
CA LYS A 4 7.92 -69.49 -4.08
C LYS A 4 7.19 -68.14 -4.28
N LYS A 5 6.03 -68.14 -4.97
CA LYS A 5 5.23 -66.92 -5.17
C LYS A 5 4.50 -66.49 -3.89
N LEU A 6 4.10 -67.44 -3.04
CA LEU A 6 3.41 -67.16 -1.78
C LEU A 6 4.34 -66.53 -0.73
N VAL A 7 5.59 -67.00 -0.66
CA VAL A 7 6.63 -66.43 0.23
C VAL A 7 6.99 -64.98 -0.15
N MET A 8 7.03 -64.66 -1.46
CA MET A 8 7.24 -63.27 -1.91
C MET A 8 6.08 -62.34 -1.53
N PHE A 9 4.83 -62.81 -1.56
CA PHE A 9 3.67 -62.01 -1.16
C PHE A 9 3.64 -61.71 0.35
N GLN A 10 3.99 -62.70 1.19
CA GLN A 10 4.11 -62.49 2.65
C GLN A 10 5.25 -61.53 3.01
N ASN A 11 6.41 -61.65 2.36
CA ASN A 11 7.53 -60.74 2.59
C ASN A 11 7.24 -59.31 2.12
N GLY A 12 6.44 -59.15 1.06
CA GLY A 12 5.94 -57.85 0.60
C GLY A 12 4.99 -57.18 1.60
N GLN A 13 4.10 -57.95 2.24
CA GLN A 13 3.21 -57.45 3.30
C GLN A 13 3.96 -57.07 4.58
N LEU A 14 4.89 -57.91 5.05
CA LEU A 14 5.73 -57.62 6.24
C LEU A 14 6.63 -56.40 6.03
N SER A 15 7.13 -56.18 4.81
CA SER A 15 7.91 -54.99 4.46
C SER A 15 7.04 -53.71 4.44
N ARG A 16 5.78 -53.83 4.04
CA ARG A 16 4.83 -52.70 4.03
C ARG A 16 4.39 -52.32 5.45
N GLU A 17 4.07 -53.28 6.30
CA GLU A 17 3.74 -53.01 7.72
C GLU A 17 4.91 -52.39 8.48
N LYS A 18 6.14 -52.90 8.28
CA LYS A 18 7.34 -52.31 8.90
C LYS A 18 7.57 -50.87 8.44
N LYS A 19 7.36 -50.56 7.15
CA LYS A 19 7.48 -49.18 6.65
C LYS A 19 6.43 -48.24 7.25
N VAL A 20 5.18 -48.70 7.37
CA VAL A 20 4.10 -47.91 7.97
C VAL A 20 4.38 -47.65 9.47
N LEU A 21 4.86 -48.66 10.21
CA LEU A 21 5.26 -48.50 11.61
C LEU A 21 6.45 -47.53 11.76
N SER A 22 7.43 -47.61 10.87
CA SER A 22 8.57 -46.68 10.84
C SER A 22 8.16 -45.24 10.50
N GLU A 23 7.24 -45.05 9.55
CA GLU A 23 6.68 -43.72 9.25
C GLU A 23 5.90 -43.14 10.44
N ILE A 24 5.10 -43.96 11.12
CA ILE A 24 4.34 -43.53 12.31
C ILE A 24 5.28 -43.14 13.46
N GLN A 25 6.32 -43.95 13.72
CA GLN A 25 7.33 -43.64 14.74
C GLN A 25 8.09 -42.35 14.41
N TYR A 26 8.46 -42.16 13.14
CA TYR A 26 9.11 -40.93 12.70
C TYR A 26 8.20 -39.73 12.92
N LEU A 27 6.93 -39.80 12.49
CA LEU A 27 5.92 -38.75 12.72
C LEU A 27 5.76 -38.39 14.21
N GLU A 28 5.81 -39.38 15.10
CA GLU A 28 5.73 -39.17 16.54
C GLU A 28 6.98 -38.49 17.12
N GLU A 29 8.17 -38.86 16.65
CA GLU A 29 9.43 -38.18 16.97
C GLU A 29 9.44 -36.72 16.51
N TRP A 30 8.99 -36.44 15.28
CA TRP A 30 8.87 -35.08 14.76
C TRP A 30 7.88 -34.25 15.59
N LYS A 31 6.74 -34.83 15.97
CA LYS A 31 5.76 -34.16 16.83
C LYS A 31 6.36 -33.82 18.19
N HIS A 32 7.09 -34.73 18.82
CA HIS A 32 7.72 -34.49 20.11
C HIS A 32 8.84 -33.44 20.04
N LEU A 33 9.70 -33.48 19.02
CA LEU A 33 10.73 -32.48 18.77
C LEU A 33 10.13 -31.09 18.53
N THR A 34 9.07 -31.02 17.73
CA THR A 34 8.40 -29.76 17.39
C THR A 34 7.70 -29.17 18.61
N VAL A 35 6.98 -29.97 19.41
CA VAL A 35 6.30 -29.52 20.64
C VAL A 35 7.32 -29.06 21.71
N LYS A 36 8.44 -29.78 21.85
CA LYS A 36 9.51 -29.41 22.80
C LYS A 36 10.19 -28.10 22.39
N ASN A 37 10.43 -27.90 21.10
CA ASN A 37 11.02 -26.67 20.59
C ASN A 37 10.04 -25.48 20.66
N ILE A 38 8.75 -25.70 20.37
CA ILE A 38 7.69 -24.69 20.50
C ILE A 38 7.53 -24.23 21.95
N LYS A 39 7.55 -25.14 22.93
CA LYS A 39 7.46 -24.73 24.35
C LYS A 39 8.63 -23.84 24.77
N ARG A 40 9.82 -24.07 24.21
CA ARG A 40 11.03 -23.30 24.54
C ARG A 40 11.08 -21.94 23.84
N HIS A 41 10.54 -21.85 22.62
CA HIS A 41 10.60 -20.64 21.79
C HIS A 41 9.29 -19.85 21.75
N GLY A 42 8.19 -20.40 22.28
CA GLY A 42 6.87 -19.80 22.20
C GLY A 42 6.79 -18.43 22.89
N TYR A 43 7.40 -18.29 24.07
CA TYR A 43 7.47 -17.00 24.76
C TYR A 43 8.34 -15.99 24.02
N VAL A 44 9.48 -16.43 23.48
CA VAL A 44 10.36 -15.56 22.69
C VAL A 44 9.66 -15.10 21.42
N ALA A 45 8.99 -16.02 20.71
CA ALA A 45 8.21 -15.74 19.51
C ALA A 45 7.05 -14.78 19.80
N LEU A 46 6.34 -14.96 20.92
CA LEU A 46 5.25 -14.07 21.32
C LEU A 46 5.77 -12.64 21.56
N VAL A 47 6.86 -12.51 22.32
CA VAL A 47 7.48 -11.21 22.61
C VAL A 47 8.03 -10.56 21.34
N THR A 48 8.63 -11.31 20.42
CA THR A 48 9.11 -10.76 19.15
C THR A 48 7.97 -10.31 18.26
N ILE A 49 6.86 -11.06 18.18
CA ILE A 49 5.66 -10.65 17.44
C ILE A 49 5.09 -9.35 18.01
N ILE A 50 4.98 -9.24 19.34
CA ILE A 50 4.48 -8.03 20.00
C ILE A 50 5.41 -6.84 19.73
N ARG A 51 6.73 -7.02 19.89
CA ARG A 51 7.72 -5.97 19.58
C ARG A 51 7.64 -5.53 18.12
N PHE A 52 7.56 -6.48 17.21
CA PHE A 52 7.45 -6.21 15.77
C PHE A 52 6.16 -5.47 15.44
N TYR A 53 5.03 -5.82 16.07
CA TYR A 53 3.75 -5.14 15.91
C TYR A 53 3.84 -3.67 16.36
N VAL A 54 4.40 -3.41 17.55
CA VAL A 54 4.56 -2.05 18.08
C VAL A 54 5.50 -1.22 17.20
N GLN A 55 6.64 -1.79 16.80
CA GLN A 55 7.61 -1.11 15.94
C GLN A 55 7.03 -0.80 14.56
N SER A 56 6.32 -1.77 13.97
CA SER A 56 5.66 -1.60 12.67
C SER A 56 4.56 -0.55 12.72
N SER A 57 3.77 -0.50 13.81
CA SER A 57 2.75 0.53 14.01
C SER A 57 3.34 1.94 14.04
N ASN A 58 4.45 2.12 14.76
CA ASN A 58 5.15 3.40 14.82
C ASN A 58 5.75 3.79 13.45
N LEU A 59 6.34 2.85 12.73
CA LEU A 59 6.83 3.09 11.36
C LEU A 59 5.70 3.44 10.39
N LEU A 60 4.53 2.81 10.51
CA LEU A 60 3.36 3.11 9.68
C LEU A 60 2.85 4.52 9.94
N LYS A 61 2.78 4.95 11.21
CA LYS A 61 2.36 6.32 11.57
C LYS A 61 3.28 7.37 10.95
N ASN A 62 4.59 7.17 11.02
CA ASN A 62 5.56 8.10 10.44
C ASN A 62 5.44 8.15 8.92
N LYS A 63 5.40 6.98 8.25
CA LYS A 63 5.22 6.91 6.79
C LYS A 63 3.88 7.49 6.32
N TYR A 64 2.81 7.33 7.11
CA TYR A 64 1.52 7.92 6.81
C TYR A 64 1.58 9.45 6.88
N GLN A 65 2.22 10.02 7.90
CA GLN A 65 2.40 11.47 8.00
C GLN A 65 3.26 12.01 6.85
N GLU A 66 4.36 11.35 6.52
CA GLU A 66 5.20 11.71 5.37
C GLU A 66 4.42 11.64 4.05
N ALA A 67 3.67 10.57 3.80
CA ALA A 67 2.85 10.42 2.61
C ALA A 67 1.75 11.50 2.54
N LYS A 68 1.09 11.80 3.67
CA LYS A 68 0.08 12.86 3.76
C LYS A 68 0.69 14.23 3.44
N ILE A 69 1.88 14.53 3.96
CA ILE A 69 2.60 15.77 3.66
C ILE A 69 3.00 15.81 2.18
N LYS A 70 3.51 14.71 1.62
CA LYS A 70 3.92 14.64 0.21
C LYS A 70 2.74 14.84 -0.73
N ILE A 71 1.60 14.22 -0.45
CA ILE A 71 0.35 14.40 -1.21
C ILE A 71 -0.15 15.85 -1.09
N LYS A 72 -0.14 16.41 0.13
CA LYS A 72 -0.53 17.81 0.36
C LYS A 72 0.36 18.76 -0.44
N ASN A 73 1.68 18.60 -0.36
CA ASN A 73 2.65 19.43 -1.09
C ASN A 73 2.50 19.30 -2.62
N MET A 74 2.20 18.11 -3.13
CA MET A 74 1.92 17.92 -4.56
C MET A 74 0.62 18.61 -4.99
N ARG A 75 -0.44 18.54 -4.16
CA ARG A 75 -1.70 19.23 -4.41
C ARG A 75 -1.53 20.75 -4.34
N ASP A 76 -0.81 21.24 -3.34
CA ASP A 76 -0.53 22.66 -3.16
C ASP A 76 0.35 23.19 -4.28
N LYS A 77 1.34 22.43 -4.77
CA LYS A 77 2.14 22.79 -5.96
C LYS A 77 1.30 22.84 -7.24
N LYS A 78 0.25 22.01 -7.35
CA LYS A 78 -0.68 22.01 -8.50
C LYS A 78 -1.70 23.15 -8.41
N LEU A 79 -2.17 23.51 -7.20
CA LEU A 79 -3.10 24.62 -6.94
C LEU A 79 -2.40 25.99 -6.95
N ASN A 80 -1.18 26.07 -6.43
CA ASN A 80 -0.28 27.21 -6.59
C ASN A 80 0.46 27.14 -7.93
N GLY A 81 -0.28 26.82 -8.99
CA GLY A 81 0.20 26.79 -10.38
C GLY A 81 1.24 27.88 -10.64
N ASN A 82 2.28 27.48 -11.37
CA ASN A 82 3.55 28.17 -11.59
C ASN A 82 3.40 29.70 -11.39
N PRO A 83 4.16 30.36 -10.49
CA PRO A 83 3.96 31.78 -10.19
C PRO A 83 3.93 32.67 -11.44
N ALA A 84 4.67 32.29 -12.48
CA ALA A 84 4.62 32.88 -13.82
C ALA A 84 3.21 32.89 -14.45
N GLN A 85 2.47 31.77 -14.40
CA GLN A 85 1.11 31.67 -14.96
C GLN A 85 0.09 32.50 -14.18
N LYS A 86 0.17 32.56 -12.85
CA LYS A 86 -0.70 33.44 -12.04
C LYS A 86 -0.46 34.92 -12.36
N GLN A 87 0.80 35.30 -12.57
CA GLN A 87 1.18 36.66 -12.94
C GLN A 87 0.72 37.02 -14.36
N GLU A 88 0.80 36.08 -15.31
CA GLU A 88 0.28 36.25 -16.67
C GLU A 88 -1.25 36.42 -16.68
N ILE A 89 -2.00 35.60 -15.93
CA ILE A 89 -3.46 35.73 -15.79
C ILE A 89 -3.82 37.11 -15.21
N SER A 90 -3.07 37.60 -14.23
CA SER A 90 -3.28 38.93 -13.64
C SER A 90 -3.07 40.05 -14.66
N ASN A 91 -2.03 39.97 -15.49
CA ASN A 91 -1.76 40.94 -16.55
C ASN A 91 -2.85 40.92 -17.64
N PHE A 92 -3.32 39.74 -18.03
CA PHE A 92 -4.41 39.59 -18.99
C PHE A 92 -5.72 40.19 -18.47
N LEU A 93 -6.09 39.90 -17.21
CA LEU A 93 -7.27 40.50 -16.58
C LEU A 93 -7.17 42.02 -16.50
N LYS A 94 -5.98 42.55 -16.21
CA LYS A 94 -5.72 43.99 -16.18
C LYS A 94 -6.00 44.62 -17.55
N ILE A 95 -5.45 44.06 -18.62
CA ILE A 95 -5.69 44.53 -20.00
C ILE A 95 -7.19 44.52 -20.34
N ILE A 96 -7.90 43.42 -20.03
CA ILE A 96 -9.35 43.34 -20.28
C ILE A 96 -10.11 44.41 -19.49
N SER A 97 -9.74 44.64 -18.23
CA SER A 97 -10.42 45.63 -17.38
C SER A 97 -10.26 47.05 -17.93
N GLU A 98 -9.06 47.40 -18.41
CA GLU A 98 -8.76 48.68 -19.04
C GLU A 98 -9.56 48.85 -20.32
N TYR A 99 -9.62 47.81 -21.16
CA TYR A 99 -10.39 47.83 -22.40
C TYR A 99 -11.89 48.02 -22.15
N LYS A 100 -12.44 47.28 -21.18
CA LYS A 100 -13.84 47.42 -20.76
C LYS A 100 -14.15 48.83 -20.26
N HIS A 101 -13.21 49.44 -19.52
CA HIS A 101 -13.38 50.80 -19.02
C HIS A 101 -13.37 51.82 -20.18
N LYS A 102 -12.45 51.68 -21.14
CA LYS A 102 -12.42 52.51 -22.36
C LYS A 102 -13.72 52.42 -23.16
N ILE A 103 -14.22 51.20 -23.40
CA ILE A 103 -15.51 51.00 -24.09
C ILE A 103 -16.65 51.69 -23.33
N ARG A 104 -16.66 51.60 -22.00
CA ARG A 104 -17.68 52.26 -21.17
C ARG A 104 -17.62 53.78 -21.28
N GLN A 105 -16.42 54.37 -21.30
CA GLN A 105 -16.24 55.81 -21.47
C GLN A 105 -16.71 56.28 -22.85
N ILE A 106 -16.36 55.55 -23.91
CA ILE A 106 -16.82 55.85 -25.28
C ILE A 106 -18.34 55.80 -25.34
N LYS A 107 -18.96 54.74 -24.79
CA LYS A 107 -20.42 54.61 -24.74
C LYS A 107 -21.08 55.76 -23.97
N HIS A 108 -20.45 56.23 -22.88
CA HIS A 108 -20.96 57.36 -22.11
C HIS A 108 -20.96 58.65 -22.92
N ARG A 109 -19.84 58.96 -23.59
CA ARG A 109 -19.72 60.16 -24.43
C ARG A 109 -20.73 60.16 -25.58
N ILE A 110 -20.89 59.04 -26.27
CA ILE A 110 -21.90 58.90 -27.34
C ILE A 110 -23.29 59.20 -26.80
N LYS A 111 -23.63 58.66 -25.62
CA LYS A 111 -24.94 58.89 -25.00
C LYS A 111 -25.17 60.36 -24.60
N GLU A 112 -24.13 61.04 -24.14
CA GLU A 112 -24.18 62.48 -23.83
C GLU A 112 -24.34 63.32 -25.09
N GLU A 113 -23.66 62.96 -26.19
CA GLU A 113 -23.83 63.61 -27.49
C GLU A 113 -25.24 63.39 -28.06
N GLU A 114 -25.79 62.18 -27.95
CA GLU A 114 -27.17 61.87 -28.37
C GLU A 114 -28.24 62.55 -27.50
N SER A 115 -27.96 62.83 -26.22
CA SER A 115 -28.92 63.48 -25.33
C SER A 115 -28.91 65.01 -25.44
N ASN A 116 -27.83 65.58 -25.99
CA ASN A 116 -27.66 67.02 -26.21
C ASN A 116 -28.01 67.45 -27.65
N HIS A 117 -28.49 66.52 -28.49
CA HIS A 117 -28.93 66.77 -29.87
C HIS A 117 -30.43 66.51 -30.03
#